data_AF-A0A8T2HAY3-F1
#
_entry.id   AF-A0A8T2HAY3-F1
#
_cell.length_a   1.000
_cell.length_b   1.000
_cell.length_c   1.000
_cell.angle_alpha   90.00
_cell.angle_beta   90.00
_cell.angle_gamma   90.00
#
_symmetry.space_group_name_H-M   'P 1'
#
loop_
_entity.id
_entity.type
_entity.pdbx_description
1 polymer ?
#
loop_
_entity_poly.entity_id
_entity_poly.type
_entity_poly.pdbx_seq_one_letter_code
_entity_poly.pdbx_strand_id
1 'polypeptide(L)'
;ARYDAMVFEAVSTINDENGSNLKEILRFIEGQHEVPQNFKKLLSYSLGILVSQDKLKKVRNRYKISVTKAIKPTLTLRPKDSTKPPELPNWYEEQQDFRMFLSECLIILVSQGKLEKVLDRYKISELENKVLEVAPEVVAMKLAESDNKRLIAAEAVEEEERMHKLVEESHTMLQLCLEIHQQCALGQEVVLL
;
A
#
# COMPACT_ATOMS: atom_id res chain seq x y z
N ALA A 1 -1.44 9.80 7.47
CA ALA A 1 -2.41 9.04 6.67
C ALA A 1 -1.88 7.65 6.27
N ARG A 2 -0.79 7.53 5.50
CA ARG A 2 -0.35 6.23 4.93
C ARG A 2 0.00 5.13 5.97
N TYR A 3 0.47 5.50 7.16
CA TYR A 3 0.88 4.54 8.20
C TYR A 3 -0.04 4.50 9.42
N ASP A 4 -1.06 5.38 9.46
CA ASP A 4 -1.88 5.60 10.65
C ASP A 4 -2.64 4.31 11.02
N ALA A 5 -3.13 3.57 10.03
CA ALA A 5 -3.83 2.29 10.24
C ALA A 5 -2.93 1.24 10.91
N MET A 6 -1.69 1.06 10.41
CA MET A 6 -0.71 0.13 11.00
C MET A 6 -0.35 0.52 12.43
N VAL A 7 -0.24 1.83 12.70
CA VAL A 7 0.05 2.35 14.04
C VAL A 7 -1.10 2.08 15.01
N PHE A 8 -2.36 2.32 14.60
CA PHE A 8 -3.53 2.00 15.42
C PHE A 8 -3.66 0.50 15.68
N GLU A 9 -3.46 -0.31 14.65
CA GLU A 9 -3.48 -1.77 14.75
C GLU A 9 -2.41 -2.27 15.73
N ALA A 10 -1.17 -1.80 15.60
CA ALA A 10 -0.08 -2.16 16.49
C ALA A 10 -0.36 -1.74 17.95
N VAL A 11 -0.77 -0.48 18.18
CA VAL A 11 -1.06 0.02 19.54
C VAL A 11 -2.28 -0.70 20.14
N SER A 12 -3.29 -1.03 19.33
CA SER A 12 -4.47 -1.77 19.78
C SER A 12 -4.15 -3.23 20.12
N THR A 13 -3.24 -3.86 19.38
CA THR A 13 -2.86 -5.26 19.57
C THR A 13 -1.93 -5.44 20.76
N ILE A 14 -0.97 -4.52 20.94
CA ILE A 14 0.01 -4.57 22.03
C ILE A 14 -0.61 -4.16 23.38
N ASN A 15 -1.81 -3.55 23.39
CA ASN A 15 -2.50 -2.89 24.52
C ASN A 15 -2.17 -3.38 25.95
N ASP A 16 -0.99 -2.98 26.44
CA ASP A 16 -0.55 -3.21 27.81
C ASP A 16 -1.25 -2.24 28.77
N GLU A 17 -1.39 -2.63 30.02
CA GLU A 17 -1.93 -1.80 31.10
C GLU A 17 -1.21 -0.43 31.19
N ASN A 18 0.06 -0.38 30.77
CA ASN A 18 0.90 0.82 30.75
C ASN A 18 1.01 1.50 29.36
N GLY A 19 0.46 0.92 28.30
CA GLY A 19 0.56 1.39 26.90
C GLY A 19 1.81 0.92 26.16
N SER A 20 1.84 1.11 24.84
CA SER A 20 2.88 0.56 23.95
C SER A 20 4.02 1.54 23.73
N ASN A 21 5.28 1.10 23.80
CA ASN A 21 6.43 1.96 23.53
C ASN A 21 6.84 1.96 22.04
N LEU A 22 7.65 2.93 21.62
CA LEU A 22 8.07 3.08 20.22
C LEU A 22 8.77 1.83 19.67
N LYS A 23 9.59 1.13 20.48
CA LYS A 23 10.33 -0.07 20.05
C LYS A 23 9.40 -1.27 19.88
N GLU A 24 8.41 -1.41 20.75
CA GLU A 24 7.39 -2.48 20.70
C GLU A 24 6.52 -2.32 19.46
N ILE A 25 6.05 -1.10 19.20
CA ILE A 25 5.26 -0.77 18.00
C ILE A 25 6.10 -0.99 16.74
N LEU A 26 7.35 -0.54 16.73
CA LEU A 26 8.26 -0.75 15.61
C LEU A 26 8.47 -2.23 15.30
N ARG A 27 8.80 -3.03 16.33
CA ARG A 27 9.04 -4.47 16.19
C ARG A 27 7.79 -5.22 15.70
N PHE A 28 6.61 -4.81 16.14
CA PHE A 28 5.35 -5.40 15.69
C PHE A 28 5.12 -5.14 14.20
N ILE A 29 5.31 -3.89 13.76
CA ILE A 29 5.08 -3.52 12.36
C ILE A 29 6.16 -4.12 11.44
N GLU A 30 7.43 -4.12 11.85
CA GLU A 30 8.53 -4.78 11.12
C GLU A 30 8.33 -6.30 10.96
N GLY A 31 7.65 -6.93 11.91
CA GLY A 31 7.35 -8.37 11.86
C GLY A 31 6.14 -8.72 10.99
N GLN A 32 5.26 -7.77 10.67
CA GLN A 32 4.04 -7.98 9.89
C GLN A 32 4.11 -7.38 8.48
N HIS A 33 4.98 -6.38 8.27
CA HIS A 33 5.08 -5.62 7.03
C HIS A 33 6.53 -5.33 6.65
N GLU A 34 6.84 -5.38 5.35
CA GLU A 34 8.12 -4.88 4.84
C GLU A 34 8.16 -3.35 4.96
N VAL A 35 9.02 -2.86 5.87
CA VAL A 35 9.13 -1.43 6.14
C VAL A 35 10.45 -0.84 5.65
N PRO A 36 10.45 0.42 5.14
CA PRO A 36 11.68 1.07 4.69
C PRO A 36 12.71 1.27 5.80
N GLN A 37 13.99 1.37 5.45
CA GLN A 37 15.10 1.53 6.40
C GLN A 37 14.98 2.77 7.32
N ASN A 38 14.25 3.80 6.90
CA ASN A 38 13.97 5.02 7.69
C ASN A 38 12.67 4.95 8.51
N PHE A 39 12.03 3.79 8.59
CA PHE A 39 10.68 3.65 9.15
C PHE A 39 10.60 4.04 10.61
N LYS A 40 11.63 3.80 11.43
CA LYS A 40 11.66 4.25 12.82
C LYS A 40 11.43 5.76 12.99
N LYS A 41 12.01 6.59 12.11
CA LYS A 41 11.82 8.04 12.13
C LYS A 41 10.40 8.42 11.67
N LEU A 42 9.90 7.77 10.62
CA LEU A 42 8.54 7.97 10.11
C LEU A 42 7.45 7.57 11.11
N LEU A 43 7.68 6.47 11.84
CA LEU A 43 6.81 5.97 12.90
C LEU A 43 6.74 6.96 14.07
N SER A 44 7.89 7.47 14.52
CA SER A 44 7.95 8.49 15.57
C SER A 44 7.15 9.75 15.18
N TYR A 45 7.27 10.17 13.92
CA TYR A 45 6.50 11.29 13.38
C TYR A 45 4.99 11.00 13.35
N SER A 46 4.57 9.85 12.81
CA SER A 46 3.17 9.45 12.75
C SER A 46 2.53 9.38 14.15
N LEU A 47 3.24 8.80 15.12
CA LEU A 47 2.81 8.77 16.52
C LEU A 47 2.65 10.19 17.10
N GLY A 48 3.59 11.09 16.82
CA GLY A 48 3.50 12.50 17.23
C GLY A 48 2.27 13.21 16.65
N ILE A 49 1.98 13.03 15.36
CA ILE A 49 0.79 13.59 14.71
C ILE A 49 -0.50 13.05 15.34
N LEU A 50 -0.57 11.74 15.61
CA LEU A 50 -1.74 11.12 16.23
C LEU A 50 -1.96 11.58 17.67
N VAL A 51 -0.89 11.92 18.40
CA VAL A 51 -0.98 12.56 19.72
C VAL A 51 -1.50 13.99 19.62
N SER A 52 -1.00 14.78 18.67
CA SER A 52 -1.50 16.14 18.43
C SER A 52 -2.95 16.18 17.95
N GLN A 53 -3.41 15.12 17.28
CA GLN A 53 -4.80 14.95 16.86
C GLN A 53 -5.72 14.41 17.97
N ASP A 54 -5.21 14.25 19.20
CA ASP A 54 -5.92 13.67 20.36
C ASP A 54 -6.46 12.25 20.09
N LYS A 55 -5.87 11.51 19.15
CA LYS A 55 -6.22 10.10 18.86
C LYS A 55 -5.33 9.10 19.58
N LEU A 56 -4.17 9.55 20.04
CA LEU A 56 -3.30 8.82 20.96
C LEU A 56 -2.96 9.71 22.16
N LYS A 57 -2.79 9.09 23.32
CA LYS A 57 -2.25 9.73 24.52
C LYS A 57 -0.83 9.23 24.73
N LYS A 58 0.13 10.16 24.79
CA LYS A 58 1.51 9.87 25.18
C LYS A 58 1.67 10.08 26.68
N VAL A 59 2.11 9.04 27.38
CA VAL A 59 2.49 9.11 28.79
C VAL A 59 3.95 8.70 28.88
N ARG A 60 4.85 9.68 29.09
CA ARG A 60 6.31 9.50 28.98
C ARG A 60 6.71 8.96 27.61
N ASN A 61 7.08 7.69 27.51
CA ASN A 61 7.48 7.03 26.27
C ASN A 61 6.52 5.89 25.86
N ARG A 62 5.28 5.93 26.34
CA ARG A 62 4.23 4.95 26.03
C ARG A 62 3.03 5.63 25.38
N TYR A 63 2.47 4.99 24.39
CA TYR A 63 1.35 5.45 23.57
C TYR A 63 0.13 4.58 23.86
N LYS A 64 -1.02 5.21 24.09
CA LYS A 64 -2.32 4.54 24.24
C LYS A 64 -3.34 5.19 23.31
N ILE A 65 -4.28 4.41 22.80
CA ILE A 65 -5.42 4.96 22.06
C ILE A 65 -6.26 5.78 23.04
N SER A 66 -6.54 7.04 22.71
CA SER A 66 -7.54 7.81 23.44
C SER A 66 -8.91 7.21 23.10
N VAL A 67 -9.48 6.46 24.03
CA VAL A 67 -10.84 5.93 23.88
C VAL A 67 -11.80 7.11 23.95
N THR A 68 -12.11 7.67 22.80
CA THR A 68 -13.18 8.65 22.64
C THR A 68 -14.51 7.92 22.76
N LYS A 69 -14.99 7.71 23.99
CA LYS A 69 -16.45 7.62 24.20
C LYS A 69 -17.01 8.96 23.74
N ALA A 70 -17.68 8.96 22.59
CA ALA A 70 -18.33 10.13 22.01
C ALA A 70 -19.25 10.79 23.05
N ILE A 71 -18.75 11.81 23.73
CA ILE A 71 -19.56 12.75 24.49
C ILE A 71 -19.09 14.14 24.05
N LYS A 72 -20.08 14.87 23.55
CA LYS A 72 -20.08 16.18 22.89
C LYS A 72 -19.07 17.19 23.49
N PRO A 73 -18.46 18.07 22.66
CA PRO A 73 -17.49 19.04 23.14
C PRO A 73 -18.19 20.07 24.02
N THR A 74 -17.96 19.98 25.34
CA THR A 74 -18.31 21.05 26.27
C THR A 74 -17.01 21.60 26.83
N LEU A 75 -16.70 22.84 26.48
CA LEU A 75 -15.67 23.63 27.13
C LEU A 75 -16.05 23.77 28.62
N THR A 76 -15.45 22.96 29.50
CA THR A 76 -15.54 23.17 30.94
C THR A 76 -14.15 23.41 31.51
N LEU A 77 -13.86 24.68 31.76
CA LEU A 77 -12.87 25.12 32.73
C LEU A 77 -13.10 24.35 34.04
N ARG A 78 -12.06 23.68 34.56
CA ARG A 78 -12.07 23.17 35.94
C ARG A 78 -10.96 23.79 36.78
N PRO A 79 -11.20 23.94 38.10
CA PRO A 79 -10.60 24.98 38.92
C PRO A 79 -9.16 24.66 39.31
N LYS A 80 -8.39 25.73 39.42
CA LYS A 80 -7.01 25.79 39.85
C LYS A 80 -6.94 25.46 41.35
N ASP A 81 -6.31 24.34 41.70
CA ASP A 81 -5.78 24.15 43.05
C ASP A 81 -4.25 24.08 42.97
N SER A 82 -3.62 24.79 43.88
CA SER A 82 -2.27 25.31 43.77
C SER A 82 -1.37 24.60 44.76
N THR A 83 -0.62 23.58 44.32
CA THR A 83 0.64 23.25 44.99
C THR A 83 1.61 22.55 44.04
N LYS A 84 2.73 23.23 43.78
CA LYS A 84 3.83 22.96 42.81
C LYS A 84 3.57 23.47 41.37
N PRO A 85 4.46 24.32 40.80
CA PRO A 85 4.44 24.59 39.38
C PRO A 85 4.61 23.25 38.64
N PRO A 86 3.74 22.91 37.66
CA PRO A 86 4.07 21.86 36.73
C PRO A 86 5.33 22.32 36.00
N GLU A 87 6.44 21.58 36.18
CA GLU A 87 7.55 21.68 35.23
C GLU A 87 6.96 21.45 33.85
N LEU A 88 6.91 22.50 33.04
CA LEU A 88 6.51 22.42 31.66
C LEU A 88 7.35 21.31 31.03
N PRO A 89 6.75 20.28 30.40
CA PRO A 89 7.49 19.41 29.53
C PRO A 89 8.28 20.31 28.59
N ASN A 90 9.56 20.00 28.34
CA ASN A 90 10.38 20.79 27.44
C ASN A 90 9.88 20.61 26.00
N TRP A 91 8.76 21.24 25.64
CA TRP A 91 8.15 21.22 24.30
C TRP A 91 9.10 21.81 23.24
N TYR A 92 10.18 22.46 23.68
CA TYR A 92 11.19 23.08 22.81
C TYR A 92 12.12 22.05 22.16
N GLU A 93 12.44 20.94 22.84
CA GLU A 93 13.34 19.89 22.30
C GLU A 93 12.65 19.02 21.23
N GLU A 94 11.39 18.60 21.44
CA GLU A 94 10.64 17.83 20.43
C GLU A 94 10.31 18.66 19.17
N GLN A 95 10.14 19.99 19.31
CA GLN A 95 9.90 20.89 18.18
C GLN A 95 11.19 21.17 17.37
N GLN A 96 12.36 21.11 18.02
CA GLN A 96 13.66 21.18 17.34
C GLN A 96 13.92 19.95 16.48
N ASP A 97 13.55 18.76 16.95
CA ASP A 97 13.68 17.51 16.18
C ASP A 97 12.88 17.54 14.86
N PHE A 98 11.66 18.08 14.88
CA PHE A 98 10.86 18.21 13.65
C PHE A 98 11.43 19.25 12.68
N ARG A 99 11.89 20.40 13.20
CA ARG A 99 12.50 21.44 12.37
C ARG A 99 13.81 20.96 11.73
N MET A 100 14.61 20.23 12.49
CA MET A 100 15.85 19.61 12.02
C MET A 100 15.57 18.54 10.97
N PHE A 101 14.56 17.69 11.19
CA PHE A 101 14.13 16.68 10.22
C PHE A 101 13.60 17.28 8.91
N LEU A 102 12.71 18.27 8.99
CA LEU A 102 12.21 18.97 7.79
C LEU A 102 13.36 19.63 7.03
N SER A 103 14.31 20.23 7.74
CA SER A 103 15.52 20.82 7.14
C SER A 103 16.35 19.77 6.40
N GLU A 104 16.62 18.62 7.02
CA GLU A 104 17.33 17.49 6.40
C GLU A 104 16.59 16.98 5.15
N CYS A 105 15.27 16.78 5.23
CA CYS A 105 14.47 16.33 4.09
C CYS A 105 14.48 17.33 2.93
N LEU A 106 14.36 18.63 3.21
CA LEU A 106 14.41 19.67 2.19
C LEU A 106 15.79 19.72 1.51
N ILE A 107 16.88 19.57 2.28
CA ILE A 107 18.24 19.48 1.73
C ILE A 107 18.37 18.26 0.80
N ILE A 108 17.90 17.09 1.25
CA ILE A 108 17.94 15.87 0.45
C ILE A 108 17.15 16.03 -0.84
N LEU A 109 15.92 16.54 -0.78
CA LEU A 109 15.06 16.71 -1.95
C LEU A 109 15.62 17.74 -2.95
N VAL A 110 16.30 18.79 -2.47
CA VAL A 110 17.03 19.73 -3.33
C VAL A 110 18.24 19.06 -3.97
N SER A 111 19.03 18.27 -3.21
CA SER A 111 20.18 17.53 -3.78
C SER A 111 19.76 16.46 -4.80
N GLN A 112 18.55 15.90 -4.64
CA GLN A 112 17.94 14.97 -5.59
C GLN A 112 17.39 15.67 -6.84
N GLY A 113 17.40 17.01 -6.87
CA GLY A 113 16.82 17.80 -7.97
C GLY A 113 15.29 17.79 -8.01
N LYS A 114 14.62 17.29 -6.97
CA LYS A 114 13.14 17.25 -6.89
C LYS A 114 12.54 18.57 -6.43
N LEU A 115 13.29 19.32 -5.63
CA LEU A 115 12.92 20.67 -5.20
C LEU A 115 13.95 21.68 -5.70
N GLU A 116 13.48 22.88 -6.01
CA GLU A 116 14.29 24.07 -6.21
C GLU A 116 14.05 25.04 -5.04
N LYS A 117 15.12 25.55 -4.45
CA LYS A 117 15.04 26.59 -3.42
C LYS A 117 15.07 27.96 -4.11
N VAL A 118 13.94 28.67 -4.07
CA VAL A 118 13.79 30.04 -4.56
C VAL A 118 13.69 30.96 -3.36
N LEU A 119 14.78 31.66 -3.06
CA LEU A 119 14.89 32.50 -1.87
C LEU A 119 14.63 31.65 -0.60
N ASP A 120 13.66 31.98 0.24
CA ASP A 120 13.27 31.20 1.42
C ASP A 120 12.13 30.20 1.17
N ARG A 121 11.72 30.01 -0.09
CA ARG A 121 10.65 29.09 -0.47
C ARG A 121 11.17 27.90 -1.27
N TYR A 122 10.57 26.75 -1.06
CA TYR A 122 10.85 25.54 -1.82
C TYR A 122 9.69 25.31 -2.79
N LYS A 123 10.00 25.01 -4.05
CA LYS A 123 9.02 24.59 -5.06
C LYS A 123 9.50 23.29 -5.72
N ILE A 124 8.59 22.51 -6.29
CA ILE A 124 8.96 21.34 -7.10
C ILE A 124 9.76 21.81 -8.31
N SER A 125 10.83 21.08 -8.66
CA SER A 125 11.66 21.43 -9.80
C SER A 125 10.86 21.33 -11.10
N GLU A 126 11.24 22.11 -12.10
CA GLU A 126 10.55 22.11 -13.39
C GLU A 126 10.60 20.73 -14.07
N LEU A 127 11.71 20.01 -13.88
CA LEU A 127 11.87 18.66 -14.39
C LEU A 127 10.93 17.67 -13.68
N GLU A 128 10.86 17.71 -12.35
CA GLU A 128 9.99 16.82 -11.57
C GLU A 128 8.51 17.10 -11.87
N ASN A 129 8.11 18.37 -12.05
CA ASN A 129 6.75 18.71 -12.48
C ASN A 129 6.42 18.14 -13.86
N LYS A 130 7.32 18.28 -14.84
CA LYS A 130 7.13 17.68 -16.19
C LYS A 130 7.02 16.17 -16.13
N VAL A 131 7.82 15.51 -15.29
CA VAL A 131 7.72 14.06 -15.08
C VAL A 131 6.37 13.70 -14.48
N LEU A 132 5.88 14.46 -13.50
CA LEU A 132 4.59 14.21 -12.86
C LEU A 132 3.41 14.41 -13.82
N GLU A 133 3.52 15.35 -14.78
CA GLU A 133 2.52 15.57 -15.83
C GLU A 133 2.50 14.44 -16.87
N VAL A 134 3.67 13.95 -17.30
CA VAL A 134 3.78 12.95 -18.39
C VAL A 134 3.68 11.50 -17.87
N ALA A 135 4.01 11.24 -16.60
CA ALA A 135 4.01 9.88 -16.04
C ALA A 135 2.67 9.15 -16.17
N PRO A 136 1.50 9.75 -15.90
CA PRO A 136 0.21 9.09 -16.06
C PRO A 136 -0.06 8.64 -17.50
N GLU A 137 0.29 9.48 -18.48
CA GLU A 137 0.09 9.20 -19.91
C GLU A 137 0.97 8.04 -20.37
N VAL A 138 2.25 8.03 -19.96
CA VAL A 138 3.18 6.94 -20.29
C VAL A 138 2.74 5.62 -19.64
N VAL A 139 2.26 5.66 -18.40
CA VAL A 139 1.73 4.48 -17.71
C VAL A 139 0.48 3.96 -18.42
N ALA A 140 -0.46 4.84 -18.79
CA ALA A 140 -1.66 4.46 -19.52
C ALA A 140 -1.34 3.85 -20.89
N MET A 141 -0.40 4.44 -21.64
CA MET A 141 0.06 3.93 -22.94
C MET A 141 0.67 2.54 -22.81
N LYS A 142 1.58 2.34 -21.86
CA LYS A 142 2.21 1.02 -21.62
C LYS A 142 1.20 -0.04 -21.18
N LEU A 143 0.20 0.35 -20.39
CA LEU A 143 -0.88 -0.55 -19.98
C LEU A 143 -1.72 -0.96 -21.19
N ALA A 144 -2.11 -0.01 -22.05
CA ALA A 144 -2.85 -0.28 -23.27
C ALA A 144 -2.08 -1.20 -24.25
N GLU A 145 -0.77 -0.97 -24.43
CA GLU A 145 0.10 -1.84 -25.24
C GLU A 145 0.16 -3.27 -24.68
N SER A 146 0.27 -3.41 -23.35
CA SER A 146 0.30 -4.71 -22.69
C SER A 146 -1.03 -5.44 -22.82
N ASP A 147 -2.14 -4.74 -22.65
CA ASP A 147 -3.49 -5.31 -22.77
C ASP A 147 -3.79 -5.77 -24.21
N ASN A 148 -3.36 -5.00 -25.21
CA ASN A 148 -3.50 -5.39 -26.61
C ASN A 148 -2.70 -6.67 -26.93
N LYS A 149 -1.45 -6.77 -26.48
CA LYS A 149 -0.64 -7.98 -26.64
C LYS A 149 -1.28 -9.20 -25.97
N ARG A 150 -1.86 -9.01 -24.77
CA ARG A 150 -2.57 -10.06 -24.05
C ARG A 150 -3.81 -10.53 -24.80
N LEU A 151 -4.56 -9.61 -25.41
CA LEU A 151 -5.75 -9.93 -26.20
C LEU A 151 -5.41 -10.75 -27.44
N ILE A 152 -4.40 -10.33 -28.21
CA ILE A 152 -3.93 -11.08 -29.38
C ILE A 152 -3.47 -12.48 -28.99
N ALA A 153 -2.74 -12.61 -27.87
CA ALA A 153 -2.32 -13.91 -27.36
C ALA A 153 -3.50 -14.80 -26.93
N ALA A 154 -4.52 -14.22 -26.30
CA ALA A 154 -5.72 -14.95 -25.89
C ALA A 154 -6.53 -15.45 -27.10
N GLU A 155 -6.71 -14.60 -28.11
CA GLU A 155 -7.38 -14.98 -29.37
C GLU A 155 -6.63 -16.10 -30.10
N ALA A 156 -5.30 -16.04 -30.12
CA ALA A 156 -4.48 -17.11 -30.70
C ALA A 156 -4.64 -18.45 -29.98
N VAL A 157 -4.79 -18.44 -28.65
CA VAL A 157 -5.05 -19.66 -27.87
C VAL A 157 -6.46 -20.19 -28.13
N GLU A 158 -7.46 -19.31 -28.17
CA GLU A 158 -8.84 -19.71 -28.45
C GLU A 158 -8.98 -20.36 -29.84
N GLU A 159 -8.30 -19.82 -30.86
CA GLU A 159 -8.31 -20.43 -32.20
C GLU A 159 -7.53 -21.75 -32.26
N GLU A 160 -6.45 -21.89 -31.47
CA GLU A 160 -5.71 -23.16 -31.37
C GLU A 160 -6.57 -24.26 -30.73
N GLU A 161 -7.28 -23.95 -29.63
CA GLU A 161 -8.24 -24.86 -29.01
C GLU A 161 -9.37 -25.25 -29.97
N ARG A 162 -9.86 -24.28 -30.77
CA ARG A 162 -10.89 -24.52 -31.79
C ARG A 162 -10.39 -25.48 -32.88
N MET A 163 -9.16 -25.30 -33.35
CA MET A 163 -8.53 -26.20 -34.32
C MET A 163 -8.27 -27.58 -33.73
N HIS A 164 -7.79 -27.67 -32.49
CA HIS A 164 -7.57 -28.94 -31.80
C HIS A 164 -8.85 -29.76 -31.73
N LYS A 165 -9.97 -29.13 -31.34
CA LYS A 165 -11.27 -29.83 -31.30
C LYS A 165 -11.69 -30.37 -32.67
N LEU A 166 -11.48 -29.59 -33.73
CA LEU A 166 -11.80 -30.03 -35.10
C LEU A 166 -10.91 -31.20 -35.54
N VAL A 167 -9.63 -31.20 -35.16
CA VAL A 167 -8.70 -32.32 -35.43
C VAL A 167 -9.16 -33.59 -34.74
N GLU A 168 -9.56 -33.52 -33.47
CA GLU A 168 -10.08 -34.66 -32.72
C GLU A 168 -11.38 -35.20 -33.35
N GLU A 169 -12.34 -34.33 -33.68
CA GLU A 169 -13.59 -34.73 -34.36
C GLU A 169 -13.30 -35.41 -35.72
N SER A 170 -12.38 -34.86 -36.51
CA SER A 170 -11.95 -35.45 -37.79
C SER A 170 -11.28 -36.81 -37.59
N HIS A 171 -10.43 -36.95 -36.57
CA HIS A 171 -9.76 -38.22 -36.26
C HIS A 171 -10.76 -39.31 -35.88
N THR A 172 -11.75 -38.99 -35.05
CA THR A 172 -12.81 -39.95 -34.68
C THR A 172 -13.65 -40.37 -35.89
N MET A 173 -13.96 -39.46 -36.81
CA MET A 173 -14.69 -39.76 -38.05
C MET A 173 -13.88 -40.71 -38.95
N LEU A 174 -12.58 -40.45 -39.12
CA LEU A 174 -11.70 -41.31 -39.90
C LEU A 174 -11.59 -42.71 -39.29
N GLN A 175 -11.48 -42.80 -37.97
CA GLN A 175 -11.44 -44.08 -37.27
C GLN A 175 -12.72 -44.89 -37.50
N LEU A 176 -13.89 -44.24 -37.39
CA LEU A 176 -15.18 -44.88 -37.69
C LEU A 176 -15.25 -45.36 -39.15
N CYS A 177 -14.81 -44.53 -40.12
CA CYS A 177 -14.76 -44.91 -41.53
C CYS A 177 -13.88 -46.14 -41.78
N LEU A 178 -12.73 -46.23 -41.11
CA LEU A 178 -11.84 -47.39 -41.20
C LEU A 178 -12.47 -48.65 -40.60
N GLU A 179 -13.14 -48.53 -39.46
CA GLU A 179 -13.86 -49.64 -38.84
C GLU A 179 -14.99 -50.15 -39.75
N ILE A 180 -15.81 -49.27 -40.31
CA ILE A 180 -16.86 -49.63 -41.27
C ILE A 180 -16.25 -50.33 -42.49
N HIS A 181 -15.20 -49.76 -43.07
CA HIS A 181 -14.52 -50.34 -44.23
C HIS A 181 -14.03 -51.76 -43.94
N GLN A 182 -13.44 -51.97 -42.77
CA GLN A 182 -12.92 -53.27 -42.34
C GLN A 182 -14.05 -54.29 -42.14
N GLN A 183 -15.17 -53.92 -41.52
CA GLN A 183 -16.34 -54.81 -41.35
C GLN A 183 -16.92 -55.22 -42.72
N CYS A 184 -17.09 -54.26 -43.62
CA CYS A 184 -17.55 -54.53 -45.00
C CYS A 184 -16.59 -55.47 -45.74
N ALA A 185 -15.27 -55.30 -45.59
CA ALA A 185 -14.28 -56.18 -46.22
C ALA A 185 -14.35 -57.63 -45.72
N LEU A 186 -14.82 -57.84 -44.49
CA LEU A 186 -15.07 -59.16 -43.90
C LEU A 186 -16.45 -59.73 -44.28
N GLY A 187 -17.25 -59.02 -45.08
CA GLY A 187 -18.59 -59.42 -45.49
C GLY A 187 -19.66 -59.24 -44.40
N GLN A 188 -19.38 -58.44 -43.37
CA GLN A 188 -20.33 -58.11 -42.32
C GLN A 188 -21.29 -56.99 -42.78
N GLU A 189 -22.58 -57.11 -42.44
CA GLU A 189 -23.56 -56.05 -42.68
C GLU A 189 -23.39 -54.92 -41.64
N VAL A 190 -23.23 -53.68 -42.11
CA VAL A 190 -23.08 -52.49 -41.26
C VAL A 190 -24.33 -51.62 -41.39
N VAL A 191 -24.99 -51.31 -40.27
CA VAL A 191 -26.16 -50.42 -40.22
C VAL A 191 -25.70 -49.05 -39.73
N LEU A 192 -25.84 -48.03 -40.57
CA LEU A 192 -25.61 -46.63 -40.21
C LEU A 192 -26.93 -46.04 -39.71
N LEU A 193 -26.93 -45.53 -38.47
CA LEU A 193 -28.06 -44.83 -37.85
C LEU A 193 -27.92 -43.32 -37.97
#